data_AF-A0A350DI62-F1
#
_entry.id   AF-A0A350DI62-F1
#
_cell.length_a   1.000
_cell.length_b   1.000
_cell.length_c   1.000
_cell.angle_alpha   90.00
_cell.angle_beta   90.00
_cell.angle_gamma   90.00
#
_symmetry.space_group_name_H-M   'P 1'
#
loop_
_entity.id
_entity.type
_entity.pdbx_description
1 polymer ?
#
loop_
_entity_poly.entity_id
_entity_poly.type
_entity_poly.pdbx_seq_one_letter_code
_entity_poly.pdbx_strand_id
1 'polypeptide(L)'
;LEALITPEQESYLRQSLRLILEQSQLALLKEEPELYEASIDKALELLNGYYDTEREETQSVIARLQELKQAEVKPELPDISASQQALASFIDNRFESRRQDGGDA
;
A
#
# COMPACT_ATOMS: atom_id res chain seq x y z
N LEU A 1 -11.69 -35.93 10.93
CA LEU A 1 -11.07 -36.47 9.70
C LEU A 1 -10.39 -35.29 9.01
N GLU A 2 -9.15 -34.98 9.39
CA GLU A 2 -8.33 -34.04 8.63
C GLU A 2 -7.96 -34.72 7.32
N ALA A 3 -8.49 -34.22 6.21
CA ALA A 3 -8.00 -34.61 4.90
C ALA A 3 -6.62 -33.99 4.74
N LEU A 4 -5.57 -34.82 4.79
CA LEU A 4 -4.23 -34.41 4.42
C LEU A 4 -4.26 -33.83 3.01
N ILE A 5 -3.98 -32.53 2.91
CA ILE A 5 -3.80 -31.83 1.64
C ILE A 5 -2.68 -32.54 0.88
N THR A 6 -2.91 -32.85 -0.39
CA THR A 6 -1.86 -33.50 -1.21
C THR A 6 -0.74 -32.49 -1.50
N PRO A 7 0.50 -32.94 -1.77
CA PRO A 7 1.61 -32.02 -2.09
C PRO A 7 1.31 -31.07 -3.26
N GLU A 8 0.51 -31.53 -4.23
CA GLU A 8 0.07 -30.71 -5.37
C GLU A 8 -0.93 -29.63 -4.95
N GLN A 9 -1.89 -29.96 -4.08
CA GLN A 9 -2.84 -29.00 -3.52
C GLN A 9 -2.13 -27.95 -2.64
N GLU A 10 -1.11 -28.36 -1.88
CA GLU A 10 -0.27 -27.44 -1.09
C GLU A 10 0.48 -26.45 -2.00
N SER A 11 1.05 -26.93 -3.10
CA SER A 11 1.70 -26.06 -4.10
C SER A 11 0.72 -25.06 -4.70
N TYR A 12 -0.48 -25.51 -5.05
CA TYR A 12 -1.52 -24.65 -5.59
C TYR A 12 -1.96 -23.56 -4.60
N LEU A 13 -2.18 -23.92 -3.34
CA LEU A 13 -2.55 -22.97 -2.28
C LEU A 13 -1.47 -21.91 -2.07
N ARG A 14 -0.20 -22.30 -2.04
CA ARG A 14 0.92 -21.34 -1.96
C ARG A 14 0.95 -20.38 -3.15
N GLN A 15 0.75 -20.91 -4.36
CA GLN A 15 0.72 -20.09 -5.57
C GLN A 15 -0.45 -19.10 -5.56
N SER A 16 -1.63 -19.56 -5.14
CA SER A 16 -2.84 -18.75 -5.00
C SER A 16 -2.64 -17.63 -3.98
N LEU A 17 -2.13 -17.96 -2.79
CA LEU A 17 -1.84 -16.98 -1.74
C LEU A 17 -0.85 -15.92 -2.23
N ARG A 18 0.24 -16.33 -2.89
CA ARG A 18 1.21 -15.41 -3.48
C ARG A 18 0.56 -14.46 -4.48
N LEU A 19 -0.26 -14.99 -5.39
CA LEU A 19 -0.96 -14.18 -6.40
C LEU A 19 -1.93 -13.18 -5.76
N ILE A 20 -2.64 -13.57 -4.71
CA ILE A 20 -3.54 -12.66 -3.98
C ILE A 20 -2.73 -11.53 -3.32
N LEU A 21 -1.60 -11.84 -2.69
CA LEU A 21 -0.74 -10.83 -2.06
C LEU A 21 -0.10 -9.88 -3.08
N GLU A 22 0.20 -10.35 -4.28
CA GLU A 22 0.66 -9.51 -5.40
C GLU A 22 -0.45 -8.55 -5.86
N GLN A 23 -1.71 -9.00 -5.87
CA GLN A 23 -2.86 -8.13 -6.16
C GLN A 23 -3.07 -7.07 -5.08
N SER A 24 -2.94 -7.42 -3.80
CA SER A 24 -2.98 -6.45 -2.69
C SER A 24 -1.92 -5.37 -2.86
N GLN A 25 -0.68 -5.75 -3.18
CA GLN A 25 0.41 -4.78 -3.42
C GLN A 25 0.11 -3.87 -4.60
N LEU A 26 -0.44 -4.40 -5.70
CA LEU A 26 -0.81 -3.58 -6.86
C LEU A 26 -1.93 -2.58 -6.53
N ALA A 27 -2.96 -3.02 -5.80
CA ALA A 27 -4.06 -2.15 -5.39
C ALA A 27 -3.58 -1.03 -4.45
N LEU A 28 -2.67 -1.34 -3.52
CA LEU A 28 -2.01 -0.35 -2.66
C LEU A 28 -1.27 0.70 -3.48
N LEU A 29 -0.44 0.27 -4.44
CA LEU A 29 0.33 1.19 -5.31
C LEU A 29 -0.55 2.07 -6.19
N LYS A 30 -1.78 1.63 -6.47
CA LYS A 30 -2.77 2.36 -7.25
C LYS A 30 -3.70 3.23 -6.42
N GLU A 31 -3.53 3.25 -5.10
CA GLU A 31 -4.43 3.95 -4.17
C GLU A 31 -5.90 3.48 -4.32
N GLU A 32 -6.10 2.17 -4.51
CA GLU A 32 -7.41 1.52 -4.66
C GLU A 32 -7.78 0.79 -3.33
N PRO A 33 -8.32 1.49 -2.31
CA PRO A 33 -8.54 0.93 -0.98
C PRO A 33 -9.49 -0.27 -0.96
N GLU A 34 -10.58 -0.24 -1.73
CA GLU A 34 -11.56 -1.32 -1.78
C GLU A 34 -10.94 -2.63 -2.31
N LEU A 35 -10.10 -2.54 -3.35
CA LEU A 35 -9.43 -3.70 -3.93
C LEU A 35 -8.28 -4.21 -3.05
N TYR A 36 -7.59 -3.30 -2.35
CA TYR A 36 -6.61 -3.66 -1.34
C TYR A 36 -7.26 -4.46 -0.20
N GLU A 37 -8.36 -3.95 0.36
CA GLU A 37 -9.06 -4.60 1.46
C GLU A 37 -9.63 -5.97 1.04
N ALA A 38 -10.31 -6.02 -0.12
CA ALA A 38 -10.90 -7.26 -0.64
C ALA A 38 -9.85 -8.35 -0.94
N SER A 39 -8.67 -7.97 -1.42
CA SER A 39 -7.59 -8.93 -1.68
C SER A 39 -6.98 -9.48 -0.38
N ILE A 40 -6.85 -8.64 0.66
CA ILE A 40 -6.44 -9.13 1.99
C ILE A 40 -7.49 -10.07 2.59
N ASP A 41 -8.78 -9.75 2.47
CA ASP A 41 -9.85 -10.62 2.94
C ASP A 41 -9.83 -11.99 2.26
N LYS A 42 -9.54 -12.03 0.96
CA LYS A 42 -9.40 -13.27 0.22
C LYS A 42 -8.20 -14.10 0.69
N ALA A 43 -7.09 -13.46 1.05
CA ALA A 43 -5.93 -14.15 1.63
C ALA A 43 -6.28 -14.74 3.00
N LEU A 44 -7.00 -13.99 3.84
CA LEU A 44 -7.49 -14.45 5.14
C LEU A 44 -8.47 -15.63 5.00
N GLU A 45 -9.40 -15.58 4.05
CA GLU A 45 -10.34 -16.67 3.77
C GLU A 45 -9.59 -17.95 3.38
N LEU A 46 -8.59 -17.85 2.50
CA LEU A 46 -7.78 -18.99 2.07
C LEU A 46 -6.98 -19.59 3.24
N LEU A 47 -6.38 -18.75 4.09
CA LEU A 47 -5.64 -19.21 5.27
C LEU A 47 -6.55 -19.91 6.26
N ASN A 48 -7.70 -19.32 6.60
CA ASN A 48 -8.64 -19.93 7.56
C ASN A 48 -9.32 -21.21 7.01
N GLY A 49 -9.49 -21.32 5.69
CA GLY A 49 -10.15 -22.47 5.06
C GLY A 49 -9.25 -23.67 4.83
N TYR A 50 -7.93 -23.46 4.63
CA TYR A 50 -7.03 -24.51 4.15
C TYR A 50 -5.74 -24.70 4.96
N TYR A 51 -5.38 -23.77 5.84
CA TYR A 51 -4.21 -23.90 6.70
C TYR A 51 -4.61 -24.25 8.13
N ASP A 52 -3.73 -24.94 8.83
CA ASP A 52 -3.89 -25.20 10.26
C ASP A 52 -3.73 -23.88 11.03
N THR A 53 -4.85 -23.39 11.56
CA THR A 53 -4.94 -22.13 12.32
C THR A 53 -4.52 -22.27 13.79
N GLU A 54 -4.23 -23.49 14.27
CA GLU A 54 -3.63 -23.70 15.60
C GLU A 54 -2.12 -23.50 15.57
N ARG A 55 -1.50 -23.55 14.38
CA ARG A 55 -0.07 -23.28 14.22
C ARG A 55 0.27 -21.80 14.42
N GLU A 56 1.30 -21.58 15.23
CA GLU A 56 1.83 -20.24 15.53
C GLU A 56 2.22 -19.47 14.25
N GLU A 57 2.80 -20.15 13.25
CA GLU A 57 3.22 -19.50 12.01
C GLU A 57 2.01 -19.01 11.20
N THR A 58 0.94 -19.81 11.12
CA THR A 58 -0.30 -19.42 10.44
C THR A 58 -0.96 -18.24 11.16
N GLN A 59 -1.03 -18.30 12.50
CA GLN A 59 -1.58 -17.22 13.32
C GLN A 59 -0.81 -15.91 13.15
N SER A 60 0.52 -15.96 13.08
CA SER A 60 1.38 -14.80 12.85
C SER A 60 1.09 -14.14 11.50
N VAL A 61 0.94 -14.94 10.44
CA VAL A 61 0.58 -14.43 9.11
C VAL A 61 -0.82 -13.80 9.11
N ILE A 62 -1.81 -14.48 9.72
CA ILE A 62 -3.18 -13.96 9.84
C ILE A 62 -3.18 -12.61 10.58
N ALA A 63 -2.49 -12.53 11.73
CA ALA A 63 -2.38 -11.31 12.51
C ALA A 63 -1.75 -10.17 11.71
N ARG A 64 -0.68 -10.46 10.96
CA ARG A 64 -0.03 -9.46 10.11
C ARG A 64 -0.94 -8.96 8.98
N LEU A 65 -1.72 -9.86 8.38
CA LEU A 65 -2.70 -9.47 7.35
C LEU A 65 -3.83 -8.62 7.94
N GLN A 66 -4.31 -8.94 9.15
CA GLN A 66 -5.32 -8.12 9.85
C GLN A 66 -4.80 -6.73 10.22
N GLU A 67 -3.52 -6.61 10.58
CA GLU A 67 -2.86 -5.31 10.80
C GLU A 67 -2.78 -4.52 9.48
N LEU A 68 -2.31 -5.16 8.41
CA LEU A 68 -2.20 -4.53 7.08
C LEU A 68 -3.55 -4.06 6.55
N LYS A 69 -4.62 -4.83 6.79
CA LYS A 69 -6.00 -4.46 6.41
C LYS A 69 -6.40 -3.09 6.96
N GLN A 70 -5.88 -2.69 8.12
CA GLN A 70 -6.22 -1.42 8.77
C GLN A 70 -5.37 -0.23 8.28
N ALA A 71 -4.43 -0.46 7.37
CA ALA A 71 -3.59 0.60 6.82
C ALA A 71 -4.40 1.56 5.93
N GLU A 72 -4.14 2.86 6.08
CA GLU A 72 -4.75 3.88 5.22
C GLU A 72 -4.06 3.89 3.85
N VAL A 73 -4.71 3.26 2.86
CA VAL A 73 -4.19 3.08 1.49
C VAL A 73 -4.16 4.39 0.70
N LYS A 74 -5.05 5.33 1.03
CA LYS A 74 -5.18 6.62 0.35
C LYS A 74 -5.28 7.75 1.37
N PRO A 75 -4.16 8.09 2.03
CA PRO A 75 -4.16 9.16 3.01
C PRO A 75 -4.42 10.51 2.33
N GLU A 76 -5.10 11.40 3.02
CA GLU A 76 -5.22 12.78 2.58
C GLU A 76 -3.84 13.44 2.56
N LEU A 77 -3.44 13.97 1.41
CA LEU A 77 -2.18 14.71 1.29
C LEU A 77 -2.37 16.12 1.87
N PRO A 78 -1.41 16.61 2.67
CA PRO A 78 -1.50 17.96 3.21
C PRO A 78 -1.49 19.01 2.10
N ASP A 79 -2.27 20.07 2.27
CA ASP A 79 -2.24 21.20 1.34
C ASP A 79 -0.88 21.93 1.43
N ILE A 80 -0.13 21.88 0.33
CA ILE A 80 1.18 22.53 0.20
C ILE A 80 1.12 23.86 -0.58
N SER A 81 -0.07 24.37 -0.87
CA SER A 81 -0.27 25.59 -1.68
C SER A 81 0.46 26.81 -1.09
N ALA A 82 0.47 26.97 0.23
CA ALA A 82 1.17 28.07 0.89
C ALA A 82 2.69 28.03 0.65
N SER A 83 3.30 26.85 0.74
CA SER A 83 4.73 26.66 0.46
C SER A 83 5.05 26.92 -1.01
N GLN A 84 4.18 26.50 -1.93
CA GLN A 84 4.33 26.78 -3.36
C GLN A 84 4.24 28.27 -3.66
N GLN A 85 3.28 28.97 -3.06
CA GLN A 85 3.12 30.42 -3.20
C GLN A 85 4.34 31.17 -2.65
N ALA A 86 4.84 30.80 -1.47
CA ALA A 86 6.03 31.42 -0.89
C ALA A 86 7.26 31.25 -1.79
N LEU A 87 7.43 30.06 -2.38
CA LEU A 87 8.51 29.80 -3.33
C LEU A 87 8.35 30.64 -4.61
N ALA A 88 7.13 30.74 -5.15
CA ALA A 88 6.86 31.57 -6.33
C ALA A 88 7.20 33.05 -6.06
N SER A 89 6.72 33.61 -4.94
CA SER A 89 7.04 34.98 -4.53
C SER A 89 8.54 35.20 -4.34
N PHE A 90 9.27 34.23 -3.76
CA PHE A 90 10.72 34.33 -3.63
C PHE A 90 11.44 34.38 -5.00
N ILE A 91 11.00 33.55 -5.95
CA ILE A 91 11.55 33.50 -7.30
C ILE A 91 11.29 34.83 -8.02
N ASP A 92 10.06 35.36 -7.96
CA ASP A 92 9.67 36.62 -8.59
C ASP A 92 10.49 37.80 -8.05
N ASN A 93 10.58 37.92 -6.72
CA ASN A 93 11.37 38.97 -6.07
C ASN A 93 12.84 38.93 -6.50
N ARG A 94 13.43 37.74 -6.68
CA ARG A 94 14.81 37.57 -7.15
C ARG A 94 14.99 38.05 -8.60
N PHE A 95 14.01 37.84 -9.47
CA PHE A 95 14.05 38.31 -10.85
C PHE A 95 13.87 39.83 -10.95
N GLU A 96 12.99 40.42 -10.14
CA GLU A 96 12.81 41.87 -10.07
C GLU A 96 14.08 42.57 -9.58
N SER A 97 14.68 42.07 -8.50
CA SER A 97 15.96 42.55 -7.96
C SER A 97 17.04 42.62 -9.05
N ARG A 98 17.11 41.58 -9.91
CA ARG A 98 18.12 41.46 -10.97
C ARG A 98 17.83 42.35 -12.19
N ARG A 99 16.56 42.69 -12.45
CA ARG A 99 16.20 43.69 -13.48
C ARG A 99 16.53 45.11 -13.02
N GLN A 100 16.36 45.40 -11.72
CA GLN A 100 16.71 46.71 -11.16
C GLN A 100 18.23 46.95 -11.14
N ASP A 101 19.03 45.93 -10.83
CA ASP A 101 20.51 46.05 -10.80
C ASP A 101 21.17 46.17 -12.19
N GLY A 102 20.44 45.85 -13.28
CA GLY A 102 20.94 45.93 -14.66
C GLY A 102 20.48 47.16 -15.45
N GLY A 103 19.76 48.08 -14.82
CA GLY A 103 19.18 49.28 -15.45
C GLY A 103 20.00 50.57 -15.30
N ASP A 104 21.04 50.57 -14.45
CA ASP A 104 22.01 51.66 -14.29
C ASP A 104 23.35 51.27 -14.97
N ALA A 105 23.41 51.40 -16.30
CA ALA A 105 24.67 51.36 -17.07
C ALA A 105 24.57 52.22 -18.33
#